data_AF-A0A370EFM6-F1
#
_entry.id   AF-A0A370EFM6-F1
#
_cell.length_a   1.000
_cell.length_b   1.000
_cell.length_c   1.000
_cell.angle_alpha   90.00
_cell.angle_beta   90.00
_cell.angle_gamma   90.00
#
_symmetry.space_group_name_H-M   'P 1'
#
loop_
_entity.id
_entity.type
_entity.pdbx_description
1 polymer ?
#
loop_
_entity_poly.entity_id
_entity_poly.type
_entity_poly.pdbx_seq_one_letter_code
_entity_poly.pdbx_strand_id
1 'polypeptide(L)'
;MNKQTLSVFFQVAVIAAILLVFNFLLYYMPDLKGKTADFVYPLPVMYGFFFLMTAAVLAVLMKINRKNQEQTGYAFLFLTTAKIALSYVIVRPILNKAGENPTEKVNFFVIFILFLAIEAYYTARLLNNK
;
A
#
# COMPACT_ATOMS: atom_id res chain seq x y z
N MET A 1 21.78 -2.88 -7.73
CA MET A 1 20.69 -3.61 -7.03
C MET A 1 20.94 -5.11 -7.22
N ASN A 2 20.83 -5.93 -6.18
CA ASN A 2 21.01 -7.38 -6.32
C ASN A 2 19.80 -8.00 -7.05
N LYS A 3 19.96 -9.11 -7.79
CA LYS A 3 18.86 -9.75 -8.57
C LYS A 3 17.63 -10.05 -7.70
N GLN A 4 17.85 -10.49 -6.45
CA GLN A 4 16.80 -10.78 -5.48
C GLN A 4 16.01 -9.52 -5.06
N THR A 5 16.70 -8.38 -4.85
CA THR A 5 16.05 -7.10 -4.53
C THR A 5 15.17 -6.62 -5.68
N LEU A 6 15.67 -6.69 -6.90
CA LEU A 6 14.90 -6.32 -8.09
C LEU A 6 13.66 -7.22 -8.26
N SER A 7 13.79 -8.52 -7.95
CA SER A 7 12.66 -9.46 -7.96
C SER A 7 11.56 -9.07 -6.97
N VAL A 8 11.90 -8.61 -5.76
CA VAL A 8 10.90 -8.20 -4.76
C VAL A 8 10.10 -6.99 -5.24
N PHE A 9 10.76 -5.95 -5.75
CA PHE A 9 10.06 -4.78 -6.29
C PHE A 9 9.17 -5.12 -7.47
N PHE A 10 9.64 -5.99 -8.36
CA PHE A 10 8.84 -6.48 -9.48
C PHE A 10 7.61 -7.28 -9.00
N GLN A 11 7.78 -8.17 -8.03
CA GLN A 11 6.66 -8.92 -7.44
C GLN A 11 5.63 -7.99 -6.81
N VAL A 12 6.06 -6.99 -6.02
CA VAL A 12 5.16 -5.99 -5.43
C VAL A 12 4.43 -5.20 -6.51
N ALA A 13 5.11 -4.81 -7.60
CA ALA A 13 4.49 -4.10 -8.71
C ALA A 13 3.43 -4.95 -9.43
N VAL A 14 3.71 -6.23 -9.66
CA VAL A 14 2.75 -7.18 -10.26
C VAL A 14 1.55 -7.38 -9.33
N ILE A 15 1.76 -7.58 -8.04
CA ILE A 15 0.68 -7.72 -7.05
C ILE A 15 -0.17 -6.44 -7.01
N ALA A 16 0.45 -5.27 -6.96
CA ALA A 16 -0.25 -3.99 -6.99
C ALA A 16 -1.09 -3.81 -8.27
N ALA A 17 -0.55 -4.19 -9.44
CA ALA A 17 -1.27 -4.15 -10.71
C ALA A 17 -2.47 -5.11 -10.72
N ILE A 18 -2.30 -6.35 -10.23
CA ILE A 18 -3.38 -7.32 -10.11
C ILE A 18 -4.47 -6.80 -9.17
N LEU A 19 -4.10 -6.27 -8.00
CA LEU A 19 -5.05 -5.70 -7.05
C LEU A 19 -5.79 -4.50 -7.65
N LEU A 20 -5.10 -3.63 -8.41
CA LEU A 20 -5.73 -2.50 -9.10
C LEU A 20 -6.75 -2.99 -10.13
N VAL A 21 -6.39 -3.95 -11.00
CA VAL A 21 -7.29 -4.51 -12.01
C VAL A 21 -8.48 -5.20 -11.34
N PHE A 22 -8.23 -6.01 -10.30
CA PHE A 22 -9.29 -6.65 -9.55
C PHE A 22 -10.23 -5.61 -8.91
N ASN A 23 -9.68 -4.55 -8.33
CA ASN A 23 -10.50 -3.50 -7.73
C ASN A 23 -11.31 -2.73 -8.78
N PHE A 24 -10.73 -2.46 -9.96
CA PHE A 24 -11.48 -1.92 -11.10
C PHE A 24 -12.65 -2.84 -11.50
N LEU A 25 -12.42 -4.15 -11.57
CA LEU A 25 -13.45 -5.14 -11.90
C LEU A 25 -14.62 -5.13 -10.89
N LEU A 26 -14.34 -4.92 -9.60
CA LEU A 26 -15.40 -4.80 -8.59
C LEU A 26 -16.37 -3.65 -8.88
N TYR A 27 -15.89 -2.54 -9.45
CA TYR A 27 -16.74 -1.40 -9.81
C TYR A 27 -17.54 -1.58 -11.11
N TYR A 28 -17.39 -2.70 -11.81
CA TYR A 28 -18.32 -3.11 -12.87
C TYR A 28 -19.54 -3.86 -12.33
N MET A 29 -19.55 -4.27 -11.05
CA MET A 29 -20.70 -4.91 -10.43
C MET A 29 -21.89 -3.93 -10.29
N PRO A 30 -23.14 -4.38 -10.48
CA PRO A 30 -24.33 -3.50 -10.48
C PRO A 30 -24.44 -2.60 -9.24
N ASP A 31 -24.12 -3.12 -8.07
CA ASP A 31 -24.27 -2.43 -6.78
C ASP A 31 -23.21 -1.33 -6.54
N LEU A 32 -22.09 -1.40 -7.26
CA LEU A 32 -20.94 -0.50 -7.10
C LEU A 32 -20.71 0.39 -8.33
N LYS A 33 -21.44 0.14 -9.42
CA LYS A 33 -21.32 0.86 -10.68
C LYS A 33 -21.62 2.34 -10.47
N GLY A 34 -20.74 3.20 -10.99
CA GLY A 34 -20.89 4.66 -10.92
C GLY A 34 -20.39 5.30 -9.62
N LYS A 35 -20.16 4.54 -8.54
CA LYS A 35 -19.67 5.10 -7.26
C LYS A 35 -18.28 5.73 -7.34
N THR A 36 -17.48 5.34 -8.33
CA THR A 36 -16.13 5.86 -8.57
C THR A 36 -16.12 7.26 -9.19
N ALA A 37 -17.24 7.73 -9.76
CA ALA A 37 -17.31 9.03 -10.44
C ALA A 37 -17.13 10.20 -9.45
N ASP A 38 -17.63 10.02 -8.22
CA ASP A 38 -17.60 11.04 -7.18
C ASP A 38 -16.39 10.91 -6.24
N PHE A 39 -15.44 10.01 -6.55
CA PHE A 39 -14.26 9.82 -5.72
C PHE A 39 -13.40 11.08 -5.73
N VAL A 40 -12.93 11.48 -4.54
CA VAL A 40 -11.93 12.54 -4.37
C VAL A 40 -10.66 12.17 -5.12
N TYR A 41 -10.24 10.90 -5.03
CA TYR A 41 -9.06 10.41 -5.74
C TYR A 41 -9.38 9.24 -6.66
N PRO A 42 -8.91 9.27 -7.92
CA PRO A 42 -8.98 8.12 -8.79
C PRO A 42 -8.27 6.90 -8.20
N LEU A 43 -8.82 5.70 -8.44
CA LEU A 43 -8.21 4.43 -8.01
C LEU A 43 -6.72 4.29 -8.38
N PRO A 44 -6.27 4.61 -9.61
CA PRO A 44 -4.85 4.51 -9.95
C PRO A 44 -3.95 5.41 -9.09
N VAL A 45 -4.45 6.57 -8.66
CA VAL A 45 -3.69 7.51 -7.81
C VAL A 45 -3.51 6.92 -6.41
N MET A 46 -4.55 6.31 -5.84
CA MET A 46 -4.47 5.67 -4.53
C MET A 46 -3.53 4.46 -4.54
N TYR A 47 -3.65 3.59 -5.54
CA TYR A 47 -2.74 2.45 -5.71
C TYR A 47 -1.30 2.89 -5.97
N GLY A 48 -1.10 3.94 -6.79
CA GLY A 48 0.21 4.51 -7.04
C GLY A 48 0.86 5.08 -5.78
N PHE A 49 0.10 5.83 -4.98
CA PHE A 49 0.57 6.35 -3.70
C PHE A 49 1.03 5.24 -2.76
N PHE A 50 0.18 4.23 -2.53
CA PHE A 50 0.53 3.12 -1.63
C PHE A 50 1.67 2.26 -2.17
N PHE A 51 1.72 2.03 -3.48
CA PHE A 51 2.85 1.34 -4.12
C PHE A 51 4.16 2.09 -3.91
N LEU A 52 4.20 3.40 -4.12
CA LEU A 52 5.39 4.22 -3.90
C LEU A 52 5.84 4.20 -2.44
N MET A 53 4.89 4.29 -1.50
CA MET A 53 5.18 4.18 -0.07
C MET A 53 5.75 2.81 0.28
N THR A 54 5.14 1.73 -0.19
CA THR A 54 5.64 0.37 0.03
C THR A 54 7.01 0.16 -0.59
N ALA A 55 7.26 0.67 -1.79
CA ALA A 55 8.57 0.61 -2.41
C ALA A 55 9.61 1.37 -1.56
N ALA A 56 9.27 2.56 -1.07
CA ALA A 56 10.15 3.34 -0.19
C ALA A 56 10.46 2.60 1.13
N VAL A 57 9.43 2.07 1.81
CA VAL A 57 9.58 1.31 3.06
C VAL A 57 10.50 0.11 2.83
N LEU A 58 10.22 -0.71 1.82
CA LEU A 58 11.02 -1.90 1.52
C LEU A 58 12.46 -1.55 1.11
N ALA A 59 12.67 -0.46 0.36
CA ALA A 59 14.01 0.00 0.01
C ALA A 59 14.84 0.36 1.26
N VAL A 60 14.24 1.10 2.20
CA VAL A 60 14.91 1.46 3.46
C VAL A 60 15.18 0.23 4.31
N LEU A 61 14.20 -0.68 4.45
CA LEU A 61 14.36 -1.92 5.21
C LEU A 61 15.46 -2.81 4.65
N MET A 62 15.52 -2.99 3.33
CA MET A 62 16.60 -3.77 2.71
C MET A 62 17.97 -3.15 2.94
N LYS A 63 18.08 -1.81 3.00
CA LYS A 63 19.33 -1.13 3.33
C LYS A 63 19.74 -1.35 4.79
N ILE A 64 18.78 -1.26 5.72
CA ILE A 64 19.01 -1.48 7.14
C ILE A 64 19.38 -2.94 7.40
N ASN A 65 18.64 -3.89 6.83
CA ASN A 65 18.87 -5.33 7.04
C ASN A 65 20.26 -5.78 6.60
N ARG A 66 20.83 -5.17 5.56
CA ARG A 66 22.21 -5.47 5.12
C ARG A 66 23.28 -5.02 6.12
N LYS A 67 22.97 -4.04 6.97
CA LYS A 67 23.90 -3.50 7.98
C LYS A 67 23.63 -4.07 9.36
N ASN A 68 22.37 -4.17 9.75
CA ASN A 68 21.93 -4.70 11.04
C ASN A 68 20.51 -5.30 10.92
N GLN A 69 20.43 -6.62 10.83
CA GLN A 69 19.17 -7.37 10.72
C GLN A 69 18.30 -7.24 11.97
N GLU A 70 18.89 -7.11 13.16
CA GLU A 70 18.14 -6.97 14.42
C GLU A 70 17.32 -5.67 14.48
N GLN A 71 17.77 -4.63 13.76
CA GLN A 71 17.09 -3.33 13.72
C GLN A 71 15.98 -3.26 12.67
N THR A 72 15.87 -4.23 11.76
CA THR A 72 14.90 -4.23 10.66
C THR A 72 13.46 -4.17 11.16
N GLY A 73 13.13 -4.88 12.25
CA GLY A 73 11.79 -4.86 12.84
C GLY A 73 11.41 -3.49 13.41
N TYR A 74 12.33 -2.87 14.16
CA TYR A 74 12.11 -1.52 14.70
C TYR A 74 11.98 -0.47 13.60
N ALA A 75 12.82 -0.58 12.56
CA ALA A 75 12.73 0.29 11.39
C ALA A 75 11.38 0.14 10.66
N PHE A 76 10.85 -1.09 10.54
CA PHE A 76 9.55 -1.33 9.93
C PHE A 76 8.43 -0.65 10.70
N LEU A 77 8.42 -0.77 12.04
CA LEU A 77 7.42 -0.10 12.88
C LEU A 77 7.48 1.41 12.74
N PHE A 78 8.69 2.00 12.76
CA PHE A 78 8.88 3.43 12.59
C PHE A 78 8.40 3.92 11.22
N LEU A 79 8.82 3.25 10.14
CA LEU A 79 8.43 3.61 8.78
C LEU A 79 6.93 3.44 8.54
N THR A 80 6.32 2.39 9.09
CA THR A 80 4.88 2.16 9.01
C THR A 80 4.11 3.26 9.75
N THR A 81 4.60 3.69 10.92
CA THR A 81 4.01 4.80 11.68
C THR A 81 4.06 6.10 10.87
N ALA A 82 5.19 6.40 10.25
CA ALA A 82 5.33 7.55 9.36
C ALA A 82 4.37 7.45 8.15
N LYS A 83 4.24 6.26 7.54
CA LYS A 83 3.30 6.00 6.46
C LYS A 83 1.85 6.21 6.89
N ILE A 84 1.46 5.80 8.10
CA ILE A 84 0.13 6.04 8.66
C ILE A 84 -0.12 7.54 8.78
N ALA A 85 0.83 8.31 9.32
CA ALA A 85 0.72 9.76 9.43
C ALA A 85 0.57 10.45 8.06
N LEU A 86 1.32 10.02 7.05
CA LEU A 86 1.17 10.52 5.68
C LEU A 86 -0.19 10.14 5.07
N SER A 87 -0.63 8.90 5.30
CA SER A 87 -1.92 8.41 4.83
C SER A 87 -3.08 9.17 5.46
N TYR A 88 -2.92 9.69 6.68
CA TYR A 88 -3.92 10.55 7.33
C TYR A 88 -4.15 11.86 6.57
N VAL A 89 -3.10 12.44 5.98
CA VAL A 89 -3.24 13.66 5.17
C VAL A 89 -4.07 13.38 3.92
N ILE A 90 -3.86 12.23 3.28
CA ILE A 90 -4.60 11.81 2.08
C ILE A 90 -6.04 11.40 2.40
N VAL A 91 -6.28 10.73 3.53
CA VAL A 91 -7.64 10.28 3.88
C VAL A 91 -8.54 11.42 4.34
N ARG A 92 -7.98 12.52 4.88
CA ARG A 92 -8.75 13.66 5.42
C ARG A 92 -9.82 14.20 4.44
N PRO A 93 -9.53 14.52 3.17
CA PRO A 93 -10.55 14.97 2.23
C PRO A 93 -11.59 13.89 1.90
N ILE A 94 -11.20 12.61 1.88
CA ILE A 94 -12.11 11.47 1.71
C ILE A 94 -13.08 11.39 2.90
N LEU A 95 -12.59 11.56 4.12
CA LEU A 95 -13.41 11.56 5.33
C LEU A 95 -14.39 12.74 5.39
N ASN A 96 -13.99 13.91 4.91
CA ASN A 96 -14.86 15.09 4.86
C ASN A 96 -16.02 14.92 3.87
N LYS A 97 -15.84 14.13 2.80
CA LYS A 97 -16.91 13.75 1.85
C LYS A 97 -17.59 12.42 2.17
N ALA A 98 -17.14 11.68 3.19
CA ALA A 98 -17.61 10.32 3.48
C ALA A 98 -19.11 10.24 3.86
N GLY A 99 -19.74 11.36 4.25
CA GLY A 99 -21.19 11.44 4.46
C GLY A 99 -22.00 11.17 3.18
N GLU A 100 -21.44 11.46 2.01
CA GLU A 100 -22.07 11.25 0.69
C GLU A 100 -21.59 9.96 0.03
N ASN A 101 -20.34 9.54 0.27
CA ASN A 101 -19.76 8.34 -0.35
C ASN A 101 -18.95 7.48 0.64
N PRO A 102 -19.60 6.61 1.43
CA PRO A 102 -18.90 5.72 2.35
C PRO A 102 -18.05 4.66 1.64
N THR A 103 -18.30 4.42 0.35
CA THR A 103 -17.59 3.40 -0.44
C THR A 103 -16.12 3.79 -0.69
N GLU A 104 -15.82 5.06 -0.96
CA GLU A 104 -14.43 5.53 -1.15
C GLU A 104 -13.60 5.36 0.14
N LYS A 105 -14.20 5.68 1.30
CA LYS A 105 -13.56 5.48 2.61
C LYS A 105 -13.18 4.02 2.83
N VAL A 106 -14.12 3.09 2.63
CA VAL A 106 -13.84 1.66 2.79
C VAL A 106 -12.76 1.21 1.82
N ASN A 107 -12.84 1.64 0.56
CA ASN A 107 -11.83 1.32 -0.46
C ASN A 107 -10.43 1.76 -0.03
N PHE A 108 -10.28 3.01 0.42
CA PHE A 108 -9.00 3.54 0.91
C PHE A 108 -8.40 2.67 2.02
N PHE A 109 -9.19 2.29 3.03
CA PHE A 109 -8.71 1.45 4.14
C PHE A 109 -8.35 0.03 3.68
N VAL A 110 -9.12 -0.54 2.75
CA VAL A 110 -8.82 -1.86 2.17
C VAL A 110 -7.48 -1.82 1.43
N ILE A 111 -7.25 -0.81 0.57
CA ILE A 111 -5.97 -0.65 -0.11
C ILE A 111 -4.84 -0.47 0.91
N PHE A 112 -5.02 0.39 1.91
CA PHE A 112 -4.04 0.60 2.97
C PHE A 112 -3.63 -0.72 3.66
N ILE A 113 -4.60 -1.53 4.07
CA ILE A 113 -4.36 -2.82 4.75
C ILE A 113 -3.66 -3.81 3.81
N LEU A 114 -4.06 -3.89 2.54
CA LEU A 114 -3.44 -4.79 1.57
C LEU A 114 -1.94 -4.48 1.39
N PHE A 115 -1.59 -3.21 1.21
CA PHE A 115 -0.19 -2.82 1.09
C PHE A 115 0.59 -2.97 2.40
N LEU A 116 -0.04 -2.72 3.55
CA LEU A 116 0.56 -2.99 4.85
C LEU A 116 0.85 -4.49 5.04
N ALA A 117 -0.06 -5.37 4.62
CA ALA A 117 0.14 -6.81 4.69
C ALA A 117 1.29 -7.27 3.79
N ILE A 118 1.41 -6.69 2.58
CA ILE A 118 2.55 -6.94 1.68
C ILE A 118 3.86 -6.53 2.36
N GLU A 119 3.92 -5.33 2.95
CA GLU A 119 5.10 -4.85 3.68
C GLU A 119 5.47 -5.76 4.85
N ALA A 120 4.47 -6.15 5.65
CA ALA A 120 4.65 -7.05 6.80
C ALA A 120 5.17 -8.42 6.36
N TYR A 121 4.63 -8.99 5.28
CA TYR A 121 5.09 -10.25 4.71
C TYR A 121 6.56 -10.19 4.29
N TYR A 122 6.95 -9.18 3.51
CA TYR A 122 8.34 -9.04 3.07
C TYR A 122 9.29 -8.71 4.22
N THR A 123 8.84 -7.95 5.21
CA THR A 123 9.63 -7.67 6.42
C THR A 123 9.86 -8.94 7.21
N ALA A 124 8.83 -9.76 7.44
CA ALA A 124 8.96 -11.05 8.12
C ALA A 124 9.90 -12.00 7.37
N ARG A 125 9.80 -12.02 6.03
CA ARG A 125 10.69 -12.77 5.16
C ARG A 125 12.15 -12.31 5.28
N LEU A 126 12.37 -11.00 5.28
CA LEU A 126 13.69 -10.36 5.43
C LEU A 126 14.32 -10.66 6.79
N LEU A 127 13.53 -10.62 7.87
CA LEU A 127 13.96 -10.99 9.22
C LEU A 127 14.29 -12.47 9.37
N ASN A 128 13.63 -13.34 8.61
CA ASN A 128 13.85 -14.78 8.65
C ASN A 128 14.91 -15.27 7.64
N ASN A 129 15.54 -14.35 6.89
CA ASN A 129 16.47 -14.66 5.80
C ASN A 129 15.92 -15.67 4.76
N LYS A 130 14.60 -15.60 4.49
CA LYS A 130 13.93 -16.43 3.46
C LYS A 130 13.62 -15.63 2.21
#